data_AF-A0A7W7U876-F1
#
_entry.id   AF-A0A7W7U876-F1
#
_cell.length_a   1.000
_cell.length_b   1.000
_cell.length_c   1.000
_cell.angle_alpha   90.00
_cell.angle_beta   90.00
_cell.angle_gamma   90.00
#
_symmetry.space_group_name_H-M   'P 1'
#
loop_
_entity.id
_entity.type
_entity.pdbx_description
1 polymer ?
#
loop_
_entity_poly.entity_id
_entity_poly.type
_entity_poly.pdbx_seq_one_letter_code
_entity_poly.pdbx_strand_id
1 'polypeptide(L)'
;MAAAIGIRAGSGMTKWRLLQGEVLVGELSEYDCDQPFFLARFTPGPGWESVRALLEAWAAFKGSDPDGARFVALAKPLQDLELTLAPVDGRQPPLQLFKNCMVRIKGPEARLRY
;
A
#
# COMPACT_ATOMS: atom_id res chain seq x y z
N MET A 1 -26.31 15.58 14.74
CA MET A 1 -25.50 14.86 15.75
C MET A 1 -24.12 14.68 15.14
N ALA A 2 -23.23 15.66 15.37
CA ALA A 2 -21.89 15.67 14.80
C ALA A 2 -20.99 14.82 15.70
N ALA A 3 -20.49 13.69 15.18
CA ALA A 3 -19.48 12.91 15.87
C ALA A 3 -18.14 13.66 15.78
N ALA A 4 -17.64 14.07 16.93
CA ALA A 4 -16.37 14.76 17.09
C ALA A 4 -15.23 13.91 16.53
N ILE A 5 -14.59 14.42 15.48
CA ILE A 5 -13.36 13.87 14.91
C ILE A 5 -12.26 14.22 15.92
N GLY A 6 -11.91 13.25 16.76
CA GLY A 6 -10.73 13.34 17.61
C GLY A 6 -9.48 13.26 16.73
N ILE A 7 -9.09 14.37 16.13
CA ILE A 7 -7.80 14.52 15.46
C ILE A 7 -6.74 14.47 16.57
N ARG A 8 -6.19 13.27 16.83
CA ARG A 8 -4.91 13.15 17.51
C ARG A 8 -3.82 13.55 16.51
N ALA A 9 -3.52 14.83 16.44
CA ALA A 9 -2.24 15.29 15.90
C ALA A 9 -1.14 14.86 16.89
N GLY A 10 -0.27 13.91 16.51
CA GLY A 10 0.75 13.41 17.44
C GLY A 10 1.65 12.25 17.03
N SER A 11 1.95 12.05 15.75
CA SER A 11 3.14 11.29 15.28
C SER A 11 3.32 11.62 13.81
N GLY A 12 4.53 11.96 13.37
CA GLY A 12 4.77 12.44 11.99
C GLY A 12 4.13 11.50 10.97
N MET A 13 3.26 12.04 10.10
CA MET A 13 2.57 11.29 9.05
C MET A 13 3.59 10.46 8.27
N THR A 14 3.51 9.13 8.37
CA THR A 14 4.51 8.24 7.80
C THR A 14 4.49 8.40 6.29
N LYS A 15 5.67 8.66 5.72
CA LYS A 15 5.86 8.64 4.28
C LYS A 15 6.65 7.40 3.91
N TRP A 16 6.16 6.68 2.92
CA TRP A 16 6.78 5.47 2.41
C TRP A 16 7.18 5.65 0.95
N ARG A 17 8.32 5.07 0.59
CA ARG A 17 8.71 4.79 -0.79
C ARG A 17 8.35 3.36 -1.10
N LEU A 18 7.48 3.17 -2.09
CA LEU A 18 7.24 1.87 -2.70
C LEU A 18 8.35 1.60 -3.71
N LEU A 19 9.14 0.55 -3.46
CA LEU A 19 10.32 0.20 -4.24
C LEU A 19 10.16 -1.19 -4.84
N GLN A 20 10.72 -1.37 -6.04
CA GLN A 20 11.01 -2.66 -6.66
C GLN A 20 12.53 -2.79 -6.79
N GLY A 21 13.17 -3.51 -5.87
CA GLY A 21 14.63 -3.41 -5.70
C GLY A 21 15.04 -1.97 -5.42
N GLU A 22 15.79 -1.35 -6.33
CA GLU A 22 16.22 0.05 -6.24
C GLU A 22 15.30 1.03 -7.01
N VAL A 23 14.34 0.51 -7.78
CA VAL A 23 13.47 1.34 -8.62
C VAL A 23 12.30 1.90 -7.81
N LEU A 24 12.15 3.23 -7.84
CA LEU A 24 11.01 3.92 -7.22
C LEU A 24 9.73 3.69 -8.02
N VAL A 25 8.81 2.90 -7.47
CA VAL A 25 7.46 2.68 -8.02
C VAL A 25 6.55 3.86 -7.68
N GLY A 26 6.68 4.42 -6.49
CA GLY A 26 5.92 5.61 -6.08
C GLY A 26 6.05 5.92 -4.60
N GLU A 27 5.36 6.96 -4.17
CA GLU A 27 5.37 7.44 -2.80
C GLU A 27 3.98 7.35 -2.17
N LEU A 28 3.93 7.01 -0.89
CA LEU A 28 2.72 6.95 -0.08
C LEU A 28 2.87 7.93 1.07
N SER A 29 1.89 8.82 1.24
CA SER A 29 1.83 9.74 2.38
C SER A 29 0.58 9.44 3.19
N GLU A 30 0.75 8.84 4.38
CA GLU A 30 -0.36 8.58 5.29
C GLU A 30 -1.02 9.89 5.75
N TYR A 31 -2.33 9.90 5.84
CA TYR A 31 -3.09 11.07 6.27
C TYR A 31 -4.16 10.77 7.31
N ASP A 32 -4.59 9.50 7.44
CA ASP A 32 -5.61 9.09 8.40
C ASP A 32 -5.56 7.58 8.67
N CYS A 33 -6.39 7.09 9.60
CA CYS A 33 -6.53 5.68 9.94
C CYS A 33 -8.02 5.30 10.03
N ASP A 34 -8.47 4.45 9.09
CA ASP A 34 -9.79 3.81 9.09
C ASP A 34 -9.59 2.33 9.38
N GLN A 35 -9.57 1.99 10.68
CA GLN A 35 -9.13 0.67 11.14
C GLN A 35 -9.87 -0.46 10.42
N PRO A 36 -9.14 -1.50 9.94
CA PRO A 36 -7.73 -1.81 10.24
C PRO A 36 -6.72 -1.20 9.25
N PHE A 37 -7.07 -0.14 8.50
CA PHE A 37 -6.25 0.42 7.44
C PHE A 37 -5.71 1.81 7.77
N PHE A 38 -4.47 2.07 7.40
CA PHE A 38 -3.96 3.43 7.23
C PHE A 38 -4.36 3.93 5.84
N LEU A 39 -4.87 5.16 5.79
CA LEU A 39 -5.23 5.85 4.56
C LEU A 39 -4.06 6.71 4.11
N ALA A 40 -3.66 6.55 2.83
CA ALA A 40 -2.54 7.28 2.26
C ALA A 40 -2.89 7.88 0.89
N ARG A 41 -2.19 8.96 0.54
CA ARG A 41 -2.11 9.49 -0.82
C ARG A 41 -1.00 8.79 -1.57
N PHE A 42 -1.28 8.37 -2.80
CA PHE A 42 -0.29 7.75 -3.68
C PHE A 42 0.12 8.72 -4.78
N THR A 43 1.44 8.87 -4.95
CA THR A 43 2.06 9.58 -6.07
C THR A 43 2.86 8.59 -6.89
N PRO A 44 2.56 8.39 -8.18
CA PRO A 44 3.30 7.44 -9.01
C PRO A 44 4.73 7.93 -9.26
N GLY A 45 5.67 7.00 -9.20
CA GLY A 45 7.07 7.19 -9.55
C GLY A 45 7.41 6.61 -10.93
N PRO A 46 8.69 6.66 -11.34
CA PRO A 46 9.12 6.18 -12.66
C PRO A 46 8.86 4.68 -12.89
N GLY A 47 8.88 3.86 -11.84
CA GLY A 47 8.57 2.43 -11.90
C GLY A 47 7.09 2.09 -11.83
N TRP A 48 6.18 3.07 -11.79
CA TRP A 48 4.75 2.80 -11.64
C TRP A 48 4.17 1.99 -12.81
N GLU A 49 4.44 2.42 -14.04
CA GLU A 49 3.78 1.85 -15.23
C GLU A 49 4.09 0.36 -15.43
N SER A 50 5.25 -0.14 -14.97
CA SER A 50 5.61 -1.57 -15.08
C SER A 50 4.81 -2.47 -14.15
N VAL A 51 4.30 -1.95 -13.03
CA VAL A 51 3.57 -2.73 -12.00
C VAL A 51 2.10 -2.30 -11.86
N ARG A 52 1.71 -1.21 -12.51
CA ARG A 52 0.39 -0.59 -12.45
C ARG A 52 -0.74 -1.60 -12.62
N ALA A 53 -0.70 -2.39 -13.70
CA ALA A 53 -1.76 -3.34 -14.02
C ALA A 53 -1.97 -4.38 -12.91
N LEU A 54 -0.89 -4.87 -12.30
CA LEU A 54 -0.96 -5.84 -11.20
C LEU A 54 -1.51 -5.21 -9.92
N LEU A 55 -1.05 -4.01 -9.57
CA LEU A 55 -1.48 -3.30 -8.36
C LEU A 55 -2.94 -2.83 -8.47
N GLU A 56 -3.38 -2.37 -9.65
CA GLU A 56 -4.78 -2.01 -9.91
C GLU A 56 -5.69 -3.24 -9.87
N ALA A 57 -5.27 -4.37 -10.48
CA ALA A 57 -6.03 -5.63 -10.42
C ALA A 57 -6.17 -6.14 -8.98
N TRP A 58 -5.10 -6.04 -8.18
CA TRP A 58 -5.13 -6.37 -6.76
C TRP A 58 -6.04 -5.45 -5.94
N ALA A 59 -6.06 -4.15 -6.23
CA ALA A 59 -6.97 -3.21 -5.56
C ALA A 59 -8.44 -3.46 -5.93
N ALA A 60 -8.69 -3.89 -7.17
CA ALA A 60 -10.02 -4.27 -7.66
C ALA A 60 -10.50 -5.63 -7.11
N PHE A 61 -9.59 -6.47 -6.60
CA PHE A 61 -9.94 -7.77 -6.05
C PHE A 61 -10.87 -7.66 -4.84
N LYS A 62 -12.09 -8.17 -5.03
CA LYS A 62 -13.20 -8.19 -4.08
C LYS A 62 -14.07 -9.42 -4.34
N GLY A 63 -14.87 -9.78 -3.34
CA GLY A 63 -15.83 -10.88 -3.42
C GLY A 63 -15.32 -12.17 -2.77
N SER A 64 -16.22 -13.15 -2.67
CA SER A 64 -15.89 -14.47 -2.14
C SER A 64 -14.96 -15.19 -3.10
N ASP A 65 -13.87 -15.76 -2.59
CA ASP A 65 -12.91 -16.59 -3.33
C ASP A 65 -12.76 -17.94 -2.62
N PRO A 66 -13.76 -18.85 -2.77
CA PRO A 66 -13.91 -20.01 -1.90
C PRO A 66 -12.77 -21.04 -2.03
N ASP A 67 -12.14 -21.11 -3.20
CA ASP A 67 -10.97 -21.96 -3.47
C ASP A 67 -9.64 -21.20 -3.38
N GLY A 68 -9.67 -19.87 -3.17
CA GLY A 68 -8.49 -19.01 -3.11
C GLY A 68 -7.73 -18.86 -4.44
N ALA A 69 -8.24 -19.41 -5.54
CA ALA A 69 -7.49 -19.50 -6.79
C ALA A 69 -7.21 -18.11 -7.39
N ARG A 70 -8.18 -17.18 -7.31
CA ARG A 70 -8.01 -15.82 -7.83
C ARG A 70 -7.08 -15.00 -6.93
N PHE A 71 -7.16 -15.19 -5.62
CA PHE A 71 -6.22 -14.59 -4.69
C PHE A 71 -4.79 -15.02 -5.05
N VAL A 72 -4.54 -16.33 -5.21
CA VAL A 72 -3.20 -16.84 -5.55
C VAL A 72 -2.73 -16.31 -6.91
N ALA A 73 -3.60 -16.29 -7.92
CA ALA A 73 -3.28 -15.78 -9.25
C ALA A 73 -2.88 -14.30 -9.26
N LEU A 74 -3.47 -13.48 -8.37
CA LEU A 74 -3.14 -12.06 -8.23
C LEU A 74 -1.95 -11.80 -7.28
N ALA A 75 -1.86 -12.55 -6.19
CA ALA A 75 -0.83 -12.37 -5.18
C ALA A 75 0.55 -12.84 -5.67
N LYS A 76 0.61 -13.96 -6.39
CA LYS A 76 1.89 -14.56 -6.80
C LYS A 76 2.74 -13.61 -7.68
N PRO A 77 2.21 -13.01 -8.77
CA PRO A 77 3.00 -12.06 -9.55
C PRO A 77 3.48 -10.85 -8.73
N LEU A 78 2.68 -10.39 -7.76
CA LEU A 78 3.08 -9.27 -6.90
C LEU A 78 4.14 -9.67 -5.87
N GLN A 79 4.13 -10.91 -5.39
CA GLN A 79 5.18 -11.45 -4.52
C GLN A 79 6.49 -11.60 -5.26
N ASP A 80 6.45 -12.06 -6.51
CA ASP A 80 7.63 -12.24 -7.37
C ASP A 80 8.32 -10.89 -7.71
N LEU A 81 7.60 -9.76 -7.60
CA LEU A 81 8.17 -8.42 -7.75
C LEU A 81 8.96 -7.95 -6.52
N GLU A 82 8.85 -8.66 -5.38
CA GLU A 82 9.53 -8.35 -4.12
C GLU A 82 9.41 -6.88 -3.70
N LEU A 83 8.21 -6.31 -3.88
CA LEU A 83 7.95 -4.91 -3.57
C LEU A 83 8.15 -4.62 -2.08
N THR A 84 8.75 -3.47 -1.78
CA THR A 84 9.01 -3.03 -0.40
C THR A 84 8.52 -1.62 -0.13
N LEU A 85 8.12 -1.35 1.12
CA LEU A 85 7.88 0.00 1.63
C LEU A 85 9.04 0.41 2.51
N ALA A 86 9.87 1.32 2.02
CA ALA A 86 10.93 1.94 2.82
C ALA A 86 10.44 3.27 3.40
N PRO A 87 10.58 3.53 4.71
CA PRO A 87 10.17 4.81 5.28
C PRO A 87 11.12 5.92 4.81
N VAL A 88 10.57 7.07 4.44
CA VAL A 88 11.35 8.21 3.93
C VAL A 88 12.27 8.79 5.00
N ASP A 89 11.86 8.74 6.27
CA ASP A 89 12.64 9.27 7.39
C ASP A 89 13.67 8.27 7.96
N GLY A 90 13.71 7.04 7.43
CA GLY A 90 14.61 5.98 7.87
C GLY A 90 14.39 5.50 9.31
N ARG A 91 13.28 5.88 9.97
CA ARG A 91 13.06 5.55 11.39
C ARG A 91 12.55 4.14 11.62
N GLN A 92 12.01 3.51 10.58
CA GLN A 92 11.44 2.16 10.63
C GLN A 92 12.19 1.23 9.66
N PRO A 93 12.16 -0.09 9.90
CA PRO A 93 12.64 -1.03 8.90
C PRO A 93 11.72 -1.03 7.67
N PRO A 94 12.25 -1.31 6.46
CA PRO A 94 11.42 -1.54 5.30
C PRO A 94 10.46 -2.72 5.50
N LEU A 95 9.24 -2.59 4.97
CA LEU A 95 8.21 -3.63 5.03
C LEU A 95 8.10 -4.33 3.68
N GLN A 96 8.20 -5.66 3.65
CA GLN A 96 7.96 -6.42 2.42
C GLN A 96 6.44 -6.56 2.17
N LEU A 97 6.00 -6.26 0.95
CA LEU A 97 4.60 -6.49 0.56
C LEU A 97 4.28 -7.99 0.65
N PHE A 98 3.04 -8.29 1.03
CA PHE A 98 2.49 -9.63 1.27
C PHE A 98 3.10 -10.43 2.44
N LYS A 99 4.28 -10.07 2.95
CA LYS A 99 4.87 -10.67 4.16
C LYS A 99 4.65 -9.82 5.41
N ASN A 100 4.91 -8.52 5.32
CA ASN A 100 4.82 -7.59 6.44
C ASN A 100 3.74 -6.53 6.25
N CYS A 101 3.35 -6.25 5.01
CA CYS A 101 2.36 -5.22 4.71
C CYS A 101 1.46 -5.64 3.54
N MET A 102 0.21 -5.20 3.56
CA MET A 102 -0.68 -5.24 2.41
C MET A 102 -1.01 -3.82 1.95
N VAL A 103 -0.78 -3.54 0.66
CA VAL A 103 -1.10 -2.25 0.04
C VAL A 103 -2.16 -2.44 -1.03
N ARG A 104 -3.14 -1.54 -1.09
CA ARG A 104 -4.09 -1.43 -2.19
C ARG A 104 -4.10 0.00 -2.71
N ILE A 105 -3.80 0.17 -4.00
CA ILE A 105 -3.70 1.49 -4.65
C ILE A 105 -4.87 1.64 -5.63
N LYS A 106 -5.65 2.71 -5.48
CA LYS A 106 -6.78 3.05 -6.34
C LYS A 106 -6.67 4.51 -6.76
N GLY A 107 -6.07 4.73 -7.93
CA GLY A 107 -5.77 6.09 -8.41
C GLY A 107 -4.85 6.83 -7.42
N PRO A 108 -5.21 8.03 -6.96
CA PRO A 108 -4.37 8.82 -6.04
C PRO A 108 -4.49 8.37 -4.58
N GLU A 109 -5.24 7.32 -4.29
CA GLU A 109 -5.50 6.85 -2.92
C GLU A 109 -4.92 5.47 -2.71
N ALA A 110 -4.43 5.23 -1.50
CA ALA A 110 -3.94 3.93 -1.09
C ALA A 110 -4.41 3.59 0.33
N ARG A 111 -4.53 2.28 0.57
CA ARG A 111 -4.80 1.71 1.89
C ARG A 111 -3.69 0.75 2.25
N LEU A 112 -3.12 0.92 3.44
CA LEU A 112 -2.06 0.08 3.98
C LEU A 112 -2.56 -0.68 5.21
N ARG A 113 -2.03 -1.88 5.42
CA ARG A 113 -2.18 -2.64 6.66
C ARG A 113 -0.87 -3.33 6.98
N TYR A 114 -0.27 -3.03 8.12
CA TYR A 114 0.97 -3.60 8.65
C TYR A 114 0.97 -3.53 10.18
#